data_AF-A0A401Q6M6-F1
#
_entry.id   AF-A0A401Q6M6-F1
#
_cell.length_a   1.000
_cell.length_b   1.000
_cell.length_c   1.000
_cell.angle_alpha   90.00
_cell.angle_beta   90.00
_cell.angle_gamma   90.00
#
_symmetry.space_group_name_H-M   'P 1'
#
loop_
_entity.id
_entity.type
_entity.pdbx_description
1 polymer ?
#
loop_
_entity_poly.entity_id
_entity_poly.type
_entity_poly.pdbx_seq_one_letter_code
_entity_poly.pdbx_strand_id
1 'polypeptide(L)'
;AGYVGCATVGAAAWWFMYAEDGPGVTYHQLSHFMQCTEEHPEFEGIECDIFEASEPMTMALSVLVTIEMSNALNSLSENQSLLRMPPWLNGWLLGAICLSMSLHFFILYVDPMPLIFKLTHLTITQWIVVVKLSFPVILIDEVLKFVARNYLDVKEHS
;
A
#
# COMPACT_ATOMS: atom_id res chain seq x y z
N ALA A 1 6.76 -0.48 -11.32
CA ALA A 1 6.58 -1.86 -10.83
C ALA A 1 7.30 -2.13 -9.51
N GLY A 2 8.63 -1.89 -9.42
CA GLY A 2 9.41 -2.25 -8.22
C GLY A 2 8.95 -1.59 -6.90
N TYR A 3 8.61 -0.30 -6.93
CA TYR A 3 8.14 0.43 -5.74
C TYR A 3 6.87 -0.19 -5.13
N VAL A 4 5.87 -0.47 -5.98
CA VAL A 4 4.58 -1.01 -5.54
C VAL A 4 4.77 -2.34 -4.82
N GLY A 5 5.55 -3.25 -5.39
CA GLY A 5 5.84 -4.55 -4.77
C GLY A 5 6.61 -4.41 -3.44
N CYS A 6 7.59 -3.51 -3.36
CA CYS A 6 8.31 -3.27 -2.11
C CYS A 6 7.41 -2.64 -1.03
N ALA A 7 6.52 -1.72 -1.42
CA ALA A 7 5.61 -1.06 -0.51
C ALA A 7 4.55 -2.03 0.05
N THR A 8 3.99 -2.91 -0.79
CA THR A 8 2.98 -3.89 -0.35
C THR A 8 3.59 -4.97 0.56
N VAL A 9 4.71 -5.57 0.16
CA VAL A 9 5.43 -6.55 0.99
C VAL A 9 5.96 -5.90 2.26
N GLY A 10 6.48 -4.68 2.16
CA GLY A 10 6.95 -3.90 3.30
C GLY A 10 5.85 -3.56 4.30
N ALA A 11 4.62 -3.28 3.84
CA ALA A 11 3.48 -3.03 4.71
C ALA A 11 3.07 -4.28 5.50
N ALA A 12 3.04 -5.45 4.84
CA ALA A 12 2.78 -6.72 5.52
C ALA A 12 3.89 -7.06 6.53
N ALA A 13 5.16 -6.94 6.12
CA ALA A 13 6.30 -7.19 6.99
C ALA A 13 6.36 -6.22 8.18
N TRP A 14 5.97 -4.96 7.98
CA TRP A 14 5.89 -3.96 9.05
C TRP A 14 4.91 -4.40 10.14
N TRP A 15 3.77 -4.99 9.78
CA TRP A 15 2.81 -5.49 10.77
C TRP A 15 3.42 -6.60 11.63
N PHE A 16 4.12 -7.56 11.02
CA PHE A 16 4.77 -8.65 11.75
C PHE A 16 5.89 -8.18 12.69
N MET A 17 6.68 -7.19 12.27
CA MET A 17 7.92 -6.83 12.95
C MET A 17 7.79 -5.63 13.90
N TYR A 18 6.92 -4.67 13.58
CA TYR A 18 6.93 -3.34 14.19
C TYR A 18 5.56 -2.82 14.62
N ALA A 19 4.46 -3.50 14.29
CA ALA A 19 3.14 -3.08 14.76
C ALA A 19 3.00 -3.32 16.26
N GLU A 20 2.32 -2.40 16.94
CA GLU A 20 2.03 -2.50 18.38
C GLU A 20 1.08 -3.67 18.69
N ASP A 21 0.20 -4.01 17.74
CA ASP A 21 -0.73 -5.14 17.78
C ASP A 21 -0.18 -6.41 17.13
N GLY A 22 1.04 -6.36 16.58
CA GLY A 22 1.69 -7.49 15.91
C GLY A 22 2.54 -8.36 16.86
N PRO A 23 2.97 -9.55 16.40
CA PRO A 23 3.76 -10.48 17.20
C PRO A 23 5.21 -10.03 17.48
N GLY A 24 5.68 -8.94 16.84
CA GLY A 24 7.03 -8.39 17.07
C GLY A 24 8.16 -9.34 16.65
N VAL A 25 7.94 -10.13 15.60
CA VAL A 25 8.92 -11.14 15.14
C VAL A 25 10.11 -10.49 14.44
N THR A 26 11.25 -11.18 14.46
CA THR A 26 12.43 -10.76 13.71
C THR A 26 12.29 -11.05 12.22
N TYR A 27 13.04 -10.33 11.38
CA TYR A 27 13.06 -10.59 9.94
C TYR A 27 13.46 -12.03 9.59
N HIS A 28 14.36 -12.63 10.37
CA HIS A 28 14.80 -14.02 10.17
C HIS A 28 13.64 -14.99 10.34
N GLN A 29 12.91 -14.89 11.46
CA GLN A 29 11.72 -15.69 11.75
C GLN A 29 10.64 -15.49 10.68
N LEU A 30 10.40 -14.24 10.25
CA LEU A 30 9.43 -13.95 9.20
C LEU A 30 9.80 -14.58 7.85
N SER A 31 11.08 -14.54 7.47
CA SER A 31 11.55 -15.15 6.22
C SER A 31 11.51 -16.68 6.22
N HIS A 32 11.59 -17.30 7.41
CA HIS A 32 11.57 -18.76 7.61
C HIS A 32 10.26 -19.25 8.24
N PHE A 33 9.16 -18.52 8.08
CA PHE A 33 7.87 -18.84 8.71
C PHE A 33 7.34 -20.26 8.38
N MET A 34 7.67 -20.83 7.21
CA MET A 34 7.29 -22.20 6.83
C MET A 34 7.95 -23.30 7.70
N GLN A 35 8.99 -22.95 8.46
CA GLN A 35 9.66 -23.86 9.40
C GLN A 35 9.07 -23.78 10.80
N CYS A 36 8.05 -22.94 11.01
CA CYS A 36 7.40 -22.79 12.31
C CYS A 36 6.72 -24.11 12.70
N THR A 37 7.23 -24.73 13.77
CA THR A 37 6.63 -25.86 14.46
C THR A 37 6.75 -25.62 15.97
N GLU A 38 5.83 -26.19 16.77
CA GLU A 38 5.81 -26.00 18.22
C GLU A 38 7.12 -26.40 18.92
N GLU A 39 7.90 -27.30 18.32
CA GLU A 39 9.16 -27.81 18.87
C GLU A 39 10.41 -27.04 18.37
N HIS A 40 10.25 -26.04 17.48
CA HIS A 40 11.39 -25.35 16.89
C HIS A 40 11.91 -24.24 17.84
N PRO A 41 13.20 -24.28 18.25
CA PRO A 41 13.73 -23.35 19.26
C PRO A 41 13.73 -21.88 18.81
N GLU A 42 13.74 -21.62 17.49
CA GLU A 42 13.68 -20.26 16.95
C GLU A 42 12.29 -19.61 17.04
N PHE A 43 11.23 -20.39 17.26
CA PHE A 43 9.84 -19.91 17.33
C PHE A 43 9.24 -20.11 18.73
N GLU A 44 10.07 -20.37 19.74
CA GLU A 44 9.63 -20.57 21.12
C GLU A 44 8.89 -19.31 21.63
N GLY A 45 7.62 -19.49 22.00
CA GLY A 45 6.75 -18.41 22.47
C GLY A 45 5.97 -17.65 21.38
N ILE A 46 6.02 -18.10 20.12
CA ILE A 46 5.23 -17.55 19.01
C ILE A 46 4.21 -18.60 18.54
N GLU A 47 2.94 -18.22 18.46
CA GLU A 47 1.89 -19.07 17.87
C GLU A 47 1.98 -19.04 16.33
N CYS A 48 2.22 -20.19 15.68
CA CYS A 48 2.43 -20.24 14.22
C CYS A 48 1.21 -19.79 13.40
N ASP A 49 0.00 -19.87 13.97
CA ASP A 49 -1.24 -19.41 13.33
C ASP A 49 -1.21 -17.91 13.02
N ILE A 50 -0.38 -17.13 13.72
CA ILE A 50 -0.22 -15.68 13.47
C ILE A 50 0.31 -15.39 12.06
N PHE A 51 1.04 -16.32 11.44
CA PHE A 51 1.56 -16.14 10.08
C PHE A 51 0.46 -16.25 9.01
N GLU A 52 -0.72 -16.79 9.36
CA GLU A 52 -1.91 -16.83 8.51
C GLU A 52 -2.92 -15.71 8.80
N ALA A 53 -2.53 -14.73 9.63
CA ALA A 53 -3.36 -13.59 10.00
C ALA A 53 -3.82 -12.76 8.78
N SER A 54 -5.00 -12.15 8.92
CA SER A 54 -5.66 -11.36 7.86
C SER A 54 -5.17 -9.90 7.79
N GLU A 55 -4.62 -9.40 8.89
CA GLU A 55 -4.06 -8.08 9.14
C GLU A 55 -2.94 -7.71 8.12
N PRO A 56 -1.87 -8.52 7.95
CA PRO A 56 -0.79 -8.21 7.01
C PRO A 56 -1.28 -8.18 5.55
N MET A 57 -2.21 -9.06 5.18
CA MET A 57 -2.83 -9.07 3.85
C MET A 57 -3.66 -7.80 3.63
N THR A 58 -4.41 -7.37 4.65
CA THR A 58 -5.21 -6.14 4.59
C THR A 58 -4.33 -4.90 4.44
N MET A 59 -3.21 -4.85 5.15
CA MET A 59 -2.21 -3.78 5.02
C MET A 59 -1.63 -3.72 3.61
N ALA A 60 -1.20 -4.87 3.07
CA ALA A 60 -0.67 -4.96 1.71
C ALA A 60 -1.71 -4.52 0.65
N LEU A 61 -2.95 -5.02 0.77
CA LEU A 61 -4.05 -4.65 -0.14
C LEU A 61 -4.36 -3.15 -0.05
N SER A 62 -4.44 -2.59 1.15
CA SER A 62 -4.75 -1.17 1.34
C SER A 62 -3.66 -0.26 0.79
N VAL A 63 -2.37 -0.63 0.93
CA VAL A 63 -1.27 0.08 0.27
C VAL A 63 -1.38 -0.01 -1.25
N LEU A 64 -1.68 -1.19 -1.78
CA LEU A 64 -1.88 -1.38 -3.22
C LEU A 64 -3.00 -0.50 -3.76
N VAL A 65 -4.20 -0.55 -3.16
CA VAL A 65 -5.35 0.27 -3.59
C VAL A 65 -5.00 1.76 -3.51
N THR A 66 -4.38 2.21 -2.42
CA THR A 66 -4.01 3.63 -2.25
C THR A 66 -3.00 4.09 -3.29
N ILE A 67 -2.02 3.24 -3.62
CA ILE A 67 -1.03 3.51 -4.67
C ILE A 67 -1.70 3.55 -6.05
N GLU A 68 -2.57 2.59 -6.37
CA GLU A 68 -3.24 2.56 -7.67
C GLU A 68 -4.17 3.76 -7.86
N MET A 69 -4.87 4.22 -6.82
CA MET A 69 -5.68 5.43 -6.89
C MET A 69 -4.82 6.69 -7.05
N SER A 70 -3.65 6.72 -6.42
CA SER A 70 -2.66 7.80 -6.60
C SER A 70 -2.09 7.79 -8.03
N ASN A 71 -1.81 6.62 -8.58
CA ASN A 71 -1.37 6.45 -9.96
C ASN A 71 -2.47 6.85 -10.95
N ALA A 72 -3.74 6.56 -10.66
CA ALA A 72 -4.86 6.99 -11.49
C ALA A 72 -4.95 8.53 -11.60
N LEU A 73 -4.71 9.25 -10.50
CA LEU A 73 -4.58 10.71 -10.51
C LEU A 73 -3.39 11.16 -11.36
N ASN A 74 -2.26 10.49 -11.21
CA ASN A 74 -1.04 10.81 -11.95
C ASN A 74 -1.19 10.59 -13.47
N SER A 75 -1.90 9.55 -13.89
CA SER A 75 -2.20 9.26 -15.30
C SER A 75 -3.06 10.34 -15.96
N LEU A 76 -3.86 11.09 -15.20
CA LEU A 76 -4.59 12.25 -15.74
C LEU A 76 -3.66 13.43 -16.07
N SER A 77 -2.52 13.49 -15.39
CA SER A 77 -1.57 14.60 -15.48
C SER A 77 -0.32 14.22 -16.29
N GLU A 78 -0.49 13.45 -17.36
CA GLU A 78 0.60 12.91 -18.19
C GLU A 78 1.58 13.99 -18.67
N ASN A 79 1.08 15.20 -19.01
CA ASN A 79 1.90 16.29 -19.56
C ASN A 79 2.08 17.52 -18.64
N GLN A 80 1.33 17.65 -17.55
CA GLN A 80 1.46 18.78 -16.61
C GLN A 80 1.71 18.29 -15.19
N SER A 81 2.14 19.15 -14.26
CA SER A 81 2.21 18.77 -12.84
C SER A 81 0.80 18.74 -12.24
N LEU A 82 0.54 17.89 -11.25
CA LEU A 82 -0.69 17.93 -10.43
C LEU A 82 -0.95 19.33 -9.84
N LEU A 83 0.12 20.11 -9.61
CA LEU A 83 0.04 21.51 -9.16
C LEU A 83 -0.50 22.49 -10.22
N ARG A 84 -0.43 22.14 -11.51
CA ARG A 84 -0.93 22.96 -12.62
C ARG A 84 -2.26 22.46 -13.16
N MET A 85 -2.47 21.14 -13.17
CA MET A 85 -3.75 20.52 -13.49
C MET A 85 -4.34 19.91 -12.22
N PRO A 86 -5.16 20.68 -11.48
CA PRO A 86 -5.71 20.15 -10.25
C PRO A 86 -6.71 19.01 -10.52
N PRO A 87 -6.83 18.05 -9.60
CA PRO A 87 -7.58 16.81 -9.81
C PRO A 87 -9.10 17.01 -10.01
N TRP A 88 -9.64 18.16 -9.59
CA TRP A 88 -11.05 18.52 -9.78
C TRP A 88 -11.43 18.87 -11.23
N LEU A 89 -10.46 18.96 -12.15
CA LEU A 89 -10.75 19.17 -13.58
C LEU A 89 -11.50 17.98 -14.21
N ASN A 90 -11.31 16.76 -13.68
CA ASN A 90 -12.05 15.58 -14.12
C ASN A 90 -12.90 15.02 -12.96
N GLY A 91 -14.11 15.55 -12.83
CA GLY A 91 -15.07 15.08 -11.81
C GLY A 91 -15.47 13.61 -11.96
N TRP A 92 -15.43 13.06 -13.18
CA TRP A 92 -15.71 11.63 -13.40
C TRP A 92 -14.60 10.74 -12.84
N LEU A 93 -13.34 11.10 -13.05
CA LEU A 93 -12.21 10.38 -12.46
C LEU A 93 -12.24 10.47 -10.94
N LEU A 94 -12.46 11.67 -10.40
CA LEU A 94 -12.57 11.86 -8.96
C LEU A 94 -13.73 11.04 -8.38
N GLY A 95 -14.87 10.98 -9.06
CA GLY A 95 -15.99 10.12 -8.71
C GLY A 95 -15.62 8.64 -8.72
N ALA A 96 -14.86 8.17 -9.72
CA ALA A 96 -14.39 6.79 -9.78
C ALA A 96 -13.41 6.43 -8.65
N ILE A 97 -12.49 7.34 -8.30
CA ILE A 97 -11.55 7.16 -7.19
C ILE A 97 -12.29 7.16 -5.85
N CYS A 98 -13.22 8.10 -5.65
CA CYS A 98 -14.06 8.15 -4.46
C CYS A 98 -14.88 6.86 -4.32
N LEU A 99 -15.50 6.39 -5.41
CA LEU A 99 -16.25 5.13 -5.42
C LEU A 99 -15.35 3.93 -5.10
N SER A 100 -14.14 3.89 -5.65
CA SER A 100 -13.17 2.82 -5.39
C SER A 100 -12.73 2.79 -3.93
N MET A 101 -12.38 3.95 -3.36
CA MET A 101 -12.04 4.06 -1.93
C MET A 101 -13.24 3.72 -1.05
N SER A 102 -14.45 4.19 -1.37
CA SER A 102 -15.67 3.82 -0.65
C SER A 102 -15.92 2.32 -0.69
N LEU A 103 -15.71 1.66 -1.83
CA LEU A 103 -15.82 0.21 -1.95
C LEU A 103 -14.74 -0.51 -1.12
N HIS A 104 -13.52 0.03 -1.08
CA HIS A 104 -12.45 -0.48 -0.22
C HIS A 104 -12.83 -0.41 1.26
N PHE A 105 -13.38 0.71 1.72
CA PHE A 105 -13.92 0.82 3.08
C PHE A 105 -15.10 -0.14 3.30
N PHE A 106 -15.96 -0.31 2.30
CA PHE A 106 -17.10 -1.23 2.39
C PHE A 106 -16.64 -2.67 2.61
N ILE A 107 -15.64 -3.16 1.86
CA ILE A 107 -15.14 -4.54 2.05
C ILE A 107 -14.43 -4.75 3.39
N LEU A 108 -13.92 -3.69 4.03
CA LEU A 108 -13.21 -3.78 5.32
C LEU A 108 -14.13 -3.63 6.54
N TYR A 109 -15.17 -2.81 6.45
CA TYR A 109 -16.00 -2.44 7.60
C TYR A 109 -17.43 -3.01 7.57
N VAL A 110 -17.87 -3.61 6.46
CA VAL A 110 -19.21 -4.20 6.35
C VAL A 110 -19.13 -5.72 6.38
N ASP A 111 -19.53 -6.30 7.51
CA ASP A 111 -19.78 -7.75 7.63
C ASP A 111 -20.85 -8.15 6.59
N PRO A 112 -20.67 -9.19 5.75
CA PRO A 112 -19.76 -10.34 5.84
C PRO A 112 -18.51 -10.27 4.93
N MET A 113 -18.20 -9.11 4.34
CA MET A 113 -17.16 -9.00 3.32
C MET A 113 -15.75 -9.37 3.82
N PRO A 114 -15.30 -8.93 5.02
CA PRO A 114 -13.97 -9.27 5.52
C PRO A 114 -13.76 -10.78 5.66
N LEU A 115 -14.81 -11.55 6.02
CA LEU A 115 -14.76 -13.00 6.13
C LEU A 115 -14.50 -13.68 4.77
N ILE A 116 -15.11 -13.18 3.70
CA ILE A 116 -14.98 -13.74 2.35
C ILE A 116 -13.61 -13.44 1.75
N PHE A 117 -13.12 -12.21 1.95
CA PHE A 117 -11.84 -11.75 1.39
C PHE A 117 -10.64 -12.02 2.30
N LYS A 118 -10.84 -12.61 3.48
CA LYS A 118 -9.83 -12.80 4.54
C LYS A 118 -9.14 -11.47 4.90
N LEU A 119 -9.96 -10.46 5.14
CA LEU A 119 -9.53 -9.12 5.54
C LEU A 119 -10.02 -8.82 6.96
N THR A 120 -9.48 -7.76 7.55
CA THR A 120 -9.85 -7.27 8.88
C THR A 120 -9.89 -5.75 8.92
N HIS A 121 -10.44 -5.19 9.99
CA HIS A 121 -10.51 -3.75 10.16
C HIS A 121 -9.14 -3.18 10.53
N LEU A 122 -8.69 -2.16 9.79
CA LEU A 122 -7.43 -1.49 10.12
C LEU A 122 -7.62 -0.43 11.20
N THR A 123 -6.67 -0.35 12.12
CA THR A 123 -6.58 0.72 13.12
C THR A 123 -6.07 2.02 12.50
N ILE A 124 -6.22 3.14 13.21
CA ILE A 124 -5.73 4.44 12.73
C ILE A 124 -4.20 4.43 12.55
N THR A 125 -3.46 3.77 13.44
CA THR A 125 -2.00 3.64 13.35
C THR A 125 -1.58 2.91 12.07
N GLN A 126 -2.27 1.82 11.76
CA GLN A 126 -2.07 1.06 10.52
C GLN A 126 -2.39 1.90 9.28
N TRP A 127 -3.49 2.64 9.28
CA TRP A 127 -3.83 3.57 8.20
C TRP A 127 -2.77 4.66 7.98
N ILE A 128 -2.19 5.20 9.05
CA ILE A 128 -1.08 6.16 8.94
C ILE A 128 0.11 5.53 8.21
N VAL A 129 0.43 4.26 8.49
CA VAL A 129 1.50 3.54 7.79
C VAL A 129 1.14 3.31 6.32
N VAL A 130 -0.10 2.93 6.01
CA VAL A 130 -0.60 2.79 4.62
C VAL A 130 -0.40 4.09 3.84
N VAL A 131 -0.79 5.22 4.43
CA VAL A 131 -0.61 6.55 3.80
C VAL A 131 0.87 6.91 3.67
N LYS A 132 1.70 6.65 4.69
CA LYS A 132 3.16 6.91 4.64
C LYS A 132 3.87 6.10 3.56
N LEU A 133 3.48 4.84 3.36
CA LEU A 133 4.07 3.96 2.34
C LEU A 133 3.53 4.25 0.94
N SER A 134 2.35 4.86 0.79
CA SER A 134 1.81 5.23 -0.52
C SER A 134 2.26 6.62 -0.97
N PHE A 135 2.48 7.56 -0.05
CA PHE A 135 2.84 8.95 -0.36
C PHE A 135 4.04 9.12 -1.31
N PRO A 136 5.15 8.37 -1.19
CA PRO A 136 6.29 8.54 -2.08
C PRO A 136 6.00 8.22 -3.55
N VAL A 137 4.93 7.47 -3.89
CA VAL A 137 4.60 7.19 -5.30
C VAL A 137 4.25 8.47 -6.05
N ILE A 138 3.54 9.40 -5.40
CA ILE A 138 3.18 10.70 -5.97
C ILE A 138 4.44 11.55 -6.16
N LEU A 139 5.34 11.53 -5.17
CA LEU A 139 6.60 12.27 -5.23
C LEU A 139 7.50 11.75 -6.37
N ILE A 140 7.66 10.43 -6.48
CA ILE A 140 8.45 9.80 -7.55
C ILE A 140 7.88 10.19 -8.91
N ASP A 141 6.56 10.13 -9.07
CA ASP A 141 5.90 10.47 -10.34
C ASP A 141 6.08 11.96 -10.71
N GLU A 142 5.90 12.88 -9.77
CA GLU A 142 6.11 14.31 -10.00
C GLU A 142 7.58 14.64 -10.33
N VAL A 143 8.53 13.96 -9.68
CA VAL A 143 9.97 14.08 -10.02
C VAL A 143 10.26 13.57 -11.43
N LEU A 144 9.69 12.42 -11.82
CA LEU A 144 9.84 11.87 -13.17
C LEU A 144 9.25 12.83 -14.23
N LYS A 145 8.06 13.37 -13.99
CA LYS A 145 7.44 14.39 -14.84
C LYS A 145 8.28 15.67 -14.93
N PHE A 146 8.87 16.10 -13.81
CA PHE A 146 9.77 17.26 -13.80
C PHE A 146 11.04 17.01 -14.64
N VAL A 147 11.65 15.82 -14.51
CA VAL A 147 12.84 15.47 -15.31
C VAL A 147 12.50 15.38 -16.80
N ALA A 148 11.37 14.76 -17.16
CA ALA A 148 10.93 14.65 -18.55
C ALA A 148 10.77 16.04 -19.20
N ARG A 149 10.05 16.95 -18.55
CA ARG A 149 9.82 18.31 -19.07
C ARG A 149 11.10 19.14 -19.21
N ASN A 150 12.04 19.02 -18.28
CA ASN A 150 13.23 19.88 -18.28
C ASN A 150 14.41 19.31 -19.08
N TYR A 151 14.50 17.99 -19.25
CA TYR A 151 15.69 17.35 -19.84
C TYR A 151 15.42 16.54 -21.11
N LEU A 152 14.18 16.08 -21.35
CA LEU A 152 13.83 15.33 -22.57
C LEU A 152 13.20 16.25 -23.62
N ASP A 153 12.21 17.08 -23.25
CA ASP A 153 11.58 18.02 -24.20
C ASP A 153 12.56 19.09 -24.73
N VAL A 154 13.53 19.50 -23.89
CA VAL A 154 14.57 20.47 -24.28
C VAL A 154 15.54 19.88 -25.33
N LYS A 155 15.67 18.55 -25.39
CA LYS A 155 16.57 17.87 -26.34
C LYS A 155 15.97 17.72 -27.74
N GLU A 156 14.64 17.78 -27.89
CA GLU A 156 13.96 17.63 -29.18
C GLU A 156 13.86 18.95 -29.98
N HIS A 157 14.28 20.07 -29.38
CA HIS A 157 14.30 21.40 -30.00
C HIS A 157 15.70 22.01 -30.15
N SER A 158 16.77 21.20 -30.05
CA SER A 158 18.15 21.62 -30.34
C SER A 158 18.77 20.88 -31.50
#